data_AF-A0A3C2AC17-F1
#
_entry.id   AF-A0A3C2AC17-F1
#
_cell.length_a   1.000
_cell.length_b   1.000
_cell.length_c   1.000
_cell.angle_alpha   90.00
_cell.angle_beta   90.00
_cell.angle_gamma   90.00
#
_symmetry.space_group_name_H-M   'P 1'
#
loop_
_entity.id
_entity.type
_entity.pdbx_description
1 polymer ?
#
loop_
_entity_poly.entity_id
_entity_poly.type
_entity_poly.pdbx_seq_one_letter_code
_entity_poly.pdbx_strand_id
1 'polypeptide(L)'
;MKEVIIMKDYKNILKGVCLLIAVSCSQAFAVPTNSDYDASPPFMATSVEPNVLIVLDNSGSMCDQAYASSYDPSGFTSGQYYGYFDGSKNYKYTNNGRWEETSDAMSTGTTSNPIATGSFLNWATMRRIEVAKKLLIGGKASPRSPSAGVTVKLNGETACSSSLDFSKDYDTTGENLIYPFDGNYRFTRESDDLSVSPISAGSNTFYTYPNSNVSIPAGWTATGAASAYLAVDESSTDDDSSYIQNNNTTEPVILGYNYTQAEPGGTITVTVHVTAKQTASGQARYIIGVLQIDSESVPYESNSSKIGTSYSLYSFTWESNPKTGAAWTWDEIKSIASSGNITGFGVKAADNYASLYPRVTQVYLDASVTTPSGGPYNTIVDQGQTKAEGIIDTLGDEARFGLAFYNYGQNSSEGCSGGGCEDGGYVDNYVAFSTATNMITSIHNMTPSTWTPLAETLYEMVRFFRQDSPYYSNAPADYQTGLSYDSYYFDYPASSSNSDQYVPCAKSFILFLTDGESTQDTNIPASIKGYSTGYRFAGTTVGTTYSSNGTDYMIDVAYWARTNDMRPGSCTTTPTSFQQCLTGTQNVILYPVFMFGTGSTLLKDAAITGGFKDMNSNNLPDCSTTPAE
;
A
#
# COMPACT_ATOMS: atom_id res chain seq x y z
N MET A 1 3.10 8.14 -117.72
CA MET A 1 2.53 9.48 -117.59
C MET A 1 2.85 9.99 -116.19
N LYS A 2 3.78 10.95 -116.10
CA LYS A 2 4.22 11.75 -114.91
C LYS A 2 4.56 10.95 -113.63
N GLU A 3 5.79 10.46 -113.47
CA GLU A 3 6.99 11.13 -112.86
C GLU A 3 6.77 11.79 -111.48
N VAL A 4 7.33 11.17 -110.41
CA VAL A 4 8.54 11.58 -109.63
C VAL A 4 8.13 12.51 -108.45
N ILE A 5 8.32 12.19 -107.15
CA ILE A 5 9.50 12.26 -106.25
C ILE A 5 9.05 11.60 -104.90
N ILE A 6 9.58 10.48 -104.39
CA ILE A 6 10.81 10.22 -103.60
C ILE A 6 11.00 11.04 -102.29
N MET A 7 10.85 10.32 -101.16
CA MET A 7 11.57 10.39 -99.87
C MET A 7 11.82 11.73 -99.14
N LYS A 8 11.37 11.76 -97.87
CA LYS A 8 12.01 12.23 -96.61
C LYS A 8 10.87 12.56 -95.63
N ASP A 9 10.66 11.96 -94.46
CA ASP A 9 11.57 11.36 -93.49
C ASP A 9 10.87 10.27 -92.67
N TYR A 10 11.25 9.01 -92.91
CA TYR A 10 10.94 7.82 -92.10
C TYR A 10 11.82 7.73 -90.85
N LYS A 11 11.94 8.83 -90.08
CA LYS A 11 12.69 8.82 -88.80
C LYS A 11 11.99 9.43 -87.59
N ASN A 12 10.76 9.94 -87.73
CA ASN A 12 9.98 10.44 -86.59
C ASN A 12 8.63 9.72 -86.36
N ILE A 13 8.22 8.78 -87.20
CA ILE A 13 6.97 8.00 -86.99
C ILE A 13 7.23 6.67 -86.24
N LEU A 14 8.48 6.19 -86.19
CA LEU A 14 8.84 4.97 -85.44
C LEU A 14 9.17 5.22 -83.95
N LYS A 15 9.28 6.50 -83.51
CA LYS A 15 9.31 6.87 -82.08
C LYS A 15 7.93 7.25 -81.51
N GLY A 16 6.94 7.50 -82.37
CA GLY A 16 5.55 7.75 -81.96
C GLY A 16 4.72 6.49 -81.75
N VAL A 17 5.00 5.40 -82.48
CA VAL A 17 4.20 4.16 -82.39
C VAL A 17 4.74 3.16 -81.34
N CYS A 18 6.04 3.18 -81.03
CA CYS A 18 6.59 2.40 -79.90
C CYS A 18 6.39 3.07 -78.52
N LEU A 19 6.01 4.36 -78.46
CA LEU A 19 5.62 5.02 -77.21
C LEU A 19 4.12 4.93 -76.91
N LEU A 20 3.29 4.56 -77.90
CA LEU A 20 1.84 4.38 -77.77
C LEU A 20 1.41 2.92 -77.55
N ILE A 21 2.32 1.95 -77.65
CA ILE A 21 2.08 0.52 -77.35
C ILE A 21 2.87 0.04 -76.11
N ALA A 22 3.71 0.89 -75.51
CA ALA A 22 4.44 0.62 -74.27
C ALA A 22 3.91 1.39 -73.04
N VAL A 23 2.76 2.07 -73.13
CA VAL A 23 2.08 2.77 -72.02
C VAL A 23 0.61 2.33 -71.91
N SER A 24 0.34 1.04 -72.11
CA SER A 24 -1.01 0.48 -72.00
C SER A 24 -1.03 -0.99 -71.56
N CYS A 25 -0.01 -1.44 -70.82
CA CYS A 25 -0.07 -2.71 -70.11
C CYS A 25 0.79 -2.70 -68.83
N SER A 26 0.42 -1.81 -67.93
CA SER A 26 0.63 -1.98 -66.49
C SER A 26 -0.39 -1.11 -65.77
N GLN A 27 -1.68 -1.38 -65.99
CA GLN A 27 -2.56 -1.27 -64.85
C GLN A 27 -2.06 -2.35 -63.92
N ALA A 28 -1.35 -1.96 -62.85
CA ALA A 28 -1.42 -2.76 -61.66
C ALA A 28 -2.92 -2.91 -61.40
N PHE A 29 -3.46 -4.09 -61.66
CA PHE A 29 -4.66 -4.47 -60.94
C PHE A 29 -4.24 -4.32 -59.49
N ALA A 30 -4.80 -3.32 -58.81
CA ALA A 30 -4.78 -3.33 -57.38
C ALA A 30 -5.25 -4.73 -57.00
N VAL A 31 -4.37 -5.50 -56.36
CA VAL A 31 -4.80 -6.73 -55.71
C VAL A 31 -5.88 -6.26 -54.76
N PRO A 32 -7.14 -6.72 -54.90
CA PRO A 32 -8.18 -6.28 -53.99
C PRO A 32 -7.69 -6.57 -52.58
N THR A 33 -7.52 -5.51 -51.79
CA THR A 33 -7.20 -5.67 -50.37
C THR A 33 -8.44 -6.20 -49.66
N ASN A 34 -8.32 -6.75 -48.45
CA ASN A 34 -9.50 -7.17 -47.69
C ASN A 34 -10.57 -6.05 -47.55
N SER A 35 -10.18 -4.78 -47.72
CA SER A 35 -11.08 -3.61 -47.78
C SER A 35 -11.93 -3.50 -49.05
N ASP A 36 -11.52 -4.09 -50.18
CA ASP A 36 -12.23 -4.00 -51.47
C ASP A 36 -13.35 -5.05 -51.60
N TYR A 37 -13.36 -6.04 -50.70
CA TYR A 37 -14.48 -6.97 -50.46
C TYR A 37 -15.27 -6.63 -49.21
N ASP A 38 -14.93 -5.52 -48.54
CA ASP A 38 -15.65 -5.05 -47.38
C ASP A 38 -16.93 -4.35 -47.85
N ALA A 39 -17.89 -5.15 -48.27
CA ALA A 39 -19.29 -4.74 -48.21
C ALA A 39 -19.69 -4.75 -46.74
N SER A 40 -19.14 -3.79 -45.99
CA SER A 40 -19.59 -3.50 -44.64
C SER A 40 -21.10 -3.22 -44.73
N PRO A 41 -21.95 -4.07 -44.11
CA PRO A 41 -23.38 -3.83 -44.11
C PRO A 41 -23.65 -2.43 -43.56
N PRO A 42 -24.76 -1.76 -43.91
CA PRO A 42 -25.17 -0.49 -43.29
C PRO A 42 -25.41 -0.60 -41.76
N PHE A 43 -25.15 -1.78 -41.17
CA PHE A 43 -25.09 -2.09 -39.75
C PHE A 43 -23.67 -2.08 -39.17
N MET A 44 -22.68 -1.42 -39.81
CA MET A 44 -21.61 -0.77 -39.05
C MET A 44 -22.25 0.33 -38.20
N ALA A 45 -23.03 -0.10 -37.21
CA ALA A 45 -23.60 0.72 -36.18
C ALA A 45 -22.39 1.38 -35.52
N THR A 46 -22.35 2.70 -35.57
CA THR A 46 -21.71 3.50 -34.54
C THR A 46 -22.00 2.82 -33.21
N SER A 47 -20.97 2.25 -32.56
CA SER A 47 -21.14 1.61 -31.26
C SER A 47 -21.66 2.68 -30.32
N VAL A 48 -22.94 2.61 -29.97
CA VAL A 48 -23.56 3.57 -29.04
C VAL A 48 -22.82 3.47 -27.72
N GLU A 49 -22.31 4.60 -27.24
CA GLU A 49 -21.61 4.70 -25.97
C GLU A 49 -22.54 4.22 -24.85
N PRO A 50 -22.17 3.18 -24.08
CA PRO A 50 -22.98 2.73 -22.99
C PRO A 50 -22.93 3.71 -21.81
N ASN A 51 -23.97 3.66 -20.99
CA ASN A 51 -24.06 4.35 -19.72
C ASN A 51 -23.46 3.46 -18.63
N VAL A 52 -22.51 3.97 -17.84
CA VAL A 52 -21.89 3.28 -16.73
C VAL A 52 -21.99 4.14 -15.48
N LEU A 53 -22.77 3.68 -14.50
CA LEU A 53 -22.82 4.29 -13.18
C LEU A 53 -21.88 3.53 -12.25
N ILE A 54 -20.85 4.19 -11.75
CA ILE A 54 -19.97 3.64 -10.72
C ILE A 54 -20.62 3.92 -9.37
N VAL A 55 -20.94 2.86 -8.62
CA VAL A 55 -21.34 2.97 -7.22
C VAL A 55 -20.10 2.64 -6.39
N LEU A 56 -19.59 3.61 -5.63
CA LEU A 56 -18.39 3.45 -4.84
C LEU A 56 -18.72 3.36 -3.34
N ASP A 57 -18.19 2.33 -2.70
CA ASP A 57 -18.24 2.15 -1.25
C ASP A 57 -17.64 3.35 -0.49
N ASN A 58 -18.47 3.93 0.37
CA ASN A 58 -18.08 4.93 1.36
C ASN A 58 -18.49 4.50 2.78
N SER A 59 -18.66 3.20 3.00
CA SER A 59 -18.98 2.65 4.30
C SER A 59 -17.80 2.75 5.27
N GLY A 60 -18.07 2.75 6.57
CA GLY A 60 -17.05 2.84 7.60
C GLY A 60 -15.98 1.73 7.51
N SER A 61 -16.30 0.55 6.99
CA SER A 61 -15.31 -0.53 6.79
C SER A 61 -14.22 -0.19 5.78
N MET A 62 -14.45 0.77 4.89
CA MET A 62 -13.40 1.29 3.99
C MET A 62 -12.28 2.02 4.74
N CYS A 63 -12.50 2.40 6.00
CA CYS A 63 -11.46 2.93 6.88
C CYS A 63 -10.62 1.84 7.57
N ASP A 64 -10.99 0.57 7.44
CA ASP A 64 -10.21 -0.56 7.96
C ASP A 64 -8.93 -0.78 7.13
N GLN A 65 -8.00 -1.55 7.69
CA GLN A 65 -6.75 -1.94 7.04
C GLN A 65 -7.01 -2.65 5.69
N ALA A 66 -6.28 -2.23 4.65
CA ALA A 66 -6.32 -2.88 3.34
C ALA A 66 -5.71 -4.30 3.38
N TYR A 67 -4.78 -4.52 4.31
CA TYR A 67 -3.98 -5.75 4.40
C TYR A 67 -3.98 -6.32 5.81
N ALA A 68 -5.02 -7.08 6.18
CA ALA A 68 -5.20 -7.57 7.55
C ALA A 68 -4.31 -8.74 7.97
N SER A 69 -3.75 -9.48 7.01
CA SER A 69 -2.89 -10.63 7.29
C SER A 69 -1.49 -10.21 7.77
N SER A 70 -0.74 -11.18 8.31
CA SER A 70 0.70 -11.04 8.48
C SER A 70 1.37 -10.60 7.16
N TYR A 71 2.50 -9.89 7.28
CA TYR A 71 3.28 -9.48 6.12
C TYR A 71 3.80 -10.73 5.41
N ASP A 72 3.30 -10.94 4.20
CA ASP A 72 3.66 -12.02 3.30
C ASP A 72 3.53 -11.51 1.85
N PRO A 73 4.61 -10.94 1.29
CA PRO A 73 4.59 -10.45 -0.08
C PRO A 73 4.42 -11.57 -1.11
N SER A 74 4.66 -12.85 -0.75
CA SER A 74 4.60 -13.97 -1.69
C SER A 74 3.17 -14.28 -2.16
N GLY A 75 2.16 -13.80 -1.43
CA GLY A 75 0.76 -13.86 -1.83
C GLY A 75 0.39 -12.98 -3.04
N PHE A 76 1.28 -12.08 -3.47
CA PHE A 76 1.03 -11.17 -4.59
C PHE A 76 1.88 -11.54 -5.80
N THR A 77 1.30 -11.45 -7.02
CA THR A 77 2.01 -11.73 -8.27
C THR A 77 3.24 -10.83 -8.45
N SER A 78 3.17 -9.58 -7.99
CA SER A 78 4.29 -8.63 -8.00
C SER A 78 5.31 -8.87 -6.89
N GLY A 79 5.00 -9.70 -5.90
CA GLY A 79 5.75 -9.78 -4.65
C GLY A 79 5.66 -8.52 -3.79
N GLN A 80 4.64 -7.67 -3.99
CA GLN A 80 4.58 -6.33 -3.39
C GLN A 80 3.15 -5.93 -3.02
N TYR A 81 3.01 -5.26 -1.89
CA TYR A 81 1.76 -4.63 -1.46
C TYR A 81 1.52 -3.34 -2.25
N TYR A 82 0.29 -3.13 -2.71
CA TYR A 82 -0.13 -1.95 -3.47
C TYR A 82 -0.59 -0.82 -2.55
N GLY A 83 -0.35 0.44 -2.93
CA GLY A 83 -0.74 1.58 -2.11
C GLY A 83 -0.07 2.88 -2.53
N TYR A 84 0.03 3.81 -1.58
CA TYR A 84 0.65 5.12 -1.82
C TYR A 84 2.16 5.07 -1.95
N PHE A 85 2.82 4.05 -1.44
CA PHE A 85 4.26 3.84 -1.61
C PHE A 85 4.50 2.94 -2.83
N ASP A 86 5.50 3.25 -3.65
CA ASP A 86 5.95 2.34 -4.70
C ASP A 86 6.64 1.15 -4.03
N GLY A 87 6.06 -0.05 -4.17
CA GLY A 87 6.52 -1.26 -3.51
C GLY A 87 7.97 -1.65 -3.84
N SER A 88 8.50 -1.15 -4.96
CA SER A 88 9.86 -1.43 -5.42
C SER A 88 10.93 -0.49 -4.86
N LYS A 89 10.53 0.54 -4.10
CA LYS A 89 11.41 1.63 -3.66
C LYS A 89 11.54 1.71 -2.15
N ASN A 90 12.57 2.44 -1.70
CA ASN A 90 12.76 2.78 -0.29
C ASN A 90 12.37 4.23 -0.04
N TYR A 91 11.87 4.49 1.16
CA TYR A 91 11.40 5.79 1.60
C TYR A 91 12.04 6.17 2.93
N LYS A 92 12.49 7.42 3.04
CA LYS A 92 12.98 8.03 4.27
C LYS A 92 11.95 9.00 4.80
N TYR A 93 11.63 8.91 6.09
CA TYR A 93 10.86 9.95 6.74
C TYR A 93 11.78 11.17 6.98
N THR A 94 11.43 12.32 6.41
CA THR A 94 12.30 13.50 6.43
C THR A 94 11.87 14.52 7.47
N ASN A 95 12.75 15.48 7.77
CA ASN A 95 12.43 16.61 8.63
C ASN A 95 11.31 17.52 8.08
N ASN A 96 10.82 17.24 6.87
CA ASN A 96 9.66 17.90 6.30
C ASN A 96 8.33 17.27 6.76
N GLY A 97 8.34 16.27 7.65
CA GLY A 97 7.15 15.61 8.17
C GLY A 97 6.44 14.73 7.14
N ARG A 98 7.22 14.06 6.27
CA ARG A 98 6.70 13.19 5.21
C ARG A 98 7.73 12.13 4.79
N TRP A 99 7.24 11.12 4.09
CA TRP A 99 8.06 10.10 3.43
C TRP A 99 8.46 10.56 2.03
N GLU A 100 9.75 10.47 1.74
CA GLU A 100 10.35 10.80 0.44
C GLU A 100 11.14 9.60 -0.08
N GLU A 101 11.07 9.34 -1.37
CA GLU A 101 11.90 8.31 -2.02
C GLU A 101 13.39 8.57 -1.73
N THR A 102 14.14 7.50 -1.40
CA THR A 102 15.57 7.61 -1.12
C THR A 102 16.37 6.47 -1.75
N SER A 103 17.65 6.77 -2.01
CA SER A 103 18.68 5.78 -2.35
C SER A 103 19.71 5.59 -1.23
N ASP A 104 19.51 6.26 -0.09
CA ASP A 104 20.33 6.07 1.11
C ASP A 104 20.28 4.59 1.55
N ALA A 105 21.39 4.08 2.06
CA ALA A 105 21.43 2.73 2.62
C ALA A 105 20.50 2.64 3.85
N MET A 106 19.74 1.54 3.97
CA MET A 106 18.75 1.36 5.04
C MET A 106 19.33 1.59 6.44
N SER A 107 20.56 1.11 6.67
CA SER A 107 21.31 1.26 7.92
C SER A 107 21.63 2.71 8.33
N THR A 108 21.39 3.70 7.46
CA THR A 108 21.56 5.12 7.77
C THR A 108 20.31 5.77 8.36
N GLY A 109 19.18 5.04 8.44
CA GLY A 109 17.96 5.53 9.08
C GLY A 109 18.14 5.76 10.58
N THR A 110 17.35 6.65 11.15
CA THR A 110 17.33 6.91 12.60
C THR A 110 15.90 6.82 13.12
N THR A 111 15.69 6.89 14.43
CA THR A 111 14.32 6.94 14.99
C THR A 111 13.55 8.19 14.58
N SER A 112 14.22 9.31 14.31
CA SER A 112 13.57 10.52 13.80
C SER A 112 13.39 10.50 12.28
N ASN A 113 14.27 9.79 11.57
CA ASN A 113 14.27 9.70 10.11
C ASN A 113 14.44 8.23 9.67
N PRO A 114 13.48 7.33 9.98
CA PRO A 114 13.59 5.94 9.58
C PRO A 114 13.60 5.81 8.07
N ILE A 115 14.19 4.72 7.59
CA ILE A 115 14.11 4.34 6.19
C ILE A 115 13.39 2.99 6.14
N ALA A 116 12.41 2.85 5.24
CA ALA A 116 11.60 1.65 5.08
C ALA A 116 11.34 1.33 3.61
N THR A 117 11.06 0.06 3.32
CA THR A 117 10.61 -0.37 1.98
C THR A 117 9.16 0.07 1.74
N GLY A 118 8.84 0.47 0.52
CA GLY A 118 7.50 0.93 0.17
C GLY A 118 6.44 -0.17 0.32
N SER A 119 6.79 -1.42 0.00
CA SER A 119 5.89 -2.57 0.16
C SER A 119 5.52 -2.77 1.65
N PHE A 120 6.51 -2.68 2.54
CA PHE A 120 6.25 -2.77 3.98
C PHE A 120 5.41 -1.60 4.49
N LEU A 121 5.69 -0.37 4.05
CA LEU A 121 4.88 0.80 4.42
C LEU A 121 3.43 0.68 3.93
N ASN A 122 3.20 0.15 2.72
CA ASN A 122 1.84 -0.10 2.23
C ASN A 122 1.10 -1.10 3.13
N TRP A 123 1.73 -2.22 3.47
CA TRP A 123 1.16 -3.17 4.41
C TRP A 123 0.90 -2.52 5.78
N ALA A 124 1.86 -1.79 6.33
CA ALA A 124 1.77 -1.23 7.68
C ALA A 124 0.73 -0.10 7.79
N THR A 125 0.47 0.67 6.73
CA THR A 125 -0.25 1.95 6.84
C THR A 125 -1.54 2.06 6.05
N MET A 126 -1.75 1.28 4.99
CA MET A 126 -2.85 1.53 4.05
C MET A 126 -4.20 1.10 4.60
N ARG A 127 -5.17 2.02 4.53
CA ARG A 127 -6.60 1.77 4.64
C ARG A 127 -7.19 1.40 3.27
N ARG A 128 -8.30 0.67 3.24
CA ARG A 128 -8.99 0.28 2.00
C ARG A 128 -9.33 1.47 1.12
N ILE A 129 -9.84 2.56 1.72
CA ILE A 129 -10.19 3.79 0.99
C ILE A 129 -8.98 4.45 0.31
N GLU A 130 -7.81 4.41 0.93
CA GLU A 130 -6.59 4.99 0.36
C GLU A 130 -6.17 4.20 -0.89
N VAL A 131 -6.23 2.87 -0.82
CA VAL A 131 -5.98 1.97 -1.96
C VAL A 131 -7.01 2.18 -3.08
N ALA A 132 -8.31 2.29 -2.73
CA ALA A 132 -9.36 2.55 -3.71
C ALA A 132 -9.18 3.91 -4.41
N LYS A 133 -8.89 4.97 -3.64
CA LYS A 133 -8.56 6.30 -4.20
C LYS A 133 -7.30 6.24 -5.06
N LYS A 134 -6.28 5.48 -4.66
CA LYS A 134 -5.05 5.30 -5.45
C LYS A 134 -5.36 4.70 -6.82
N LEU A 135 -6.16 3.63 -6.84
CA LEU A 135 -6.56 2.96 -8.06
C LEU A 135 -7.42 3.87 -8.96
N LEU A 136 -8.45 4.51 -8.39
CA LEU A 136 -9.46 5.22 -9.17
C LEU A 136 -9.00 6.59 -9.64
N ILE A 137 -8.29 7.34 -8.80
CA ILE A 137 -7.98 8.76 -9.03
C ILE A 137 -6.51 9.13 -8.75
N GLY A 138 -5.62 8.15 -8.59
CA GLY A 138 -4.21 8.36 -8.30
C GLY A 138 -3.89 8.67 -6.84
N GLY A 139 -4.90 8.68 -5.96
CA GLY A 139 -4.80 8.90 -4.52
C GLY A 139 -5.32 10.28 -4.08
N LYS A 140 -5.29 10.54 -2.77
CA LYS A 140 -5.64 11.83 -2.18
C LYS A 140 -4.49 12.84 -2.36
N ALA A 141 -4.39 13.35 -3.58
CA ALA A 141 -3.29 14.15 -4.08
C ALA A 141 -3.33 15.62 -3.64
N SER A 142 -2.21 16.15 -3.14
CA SER A 142 -2.05 17.55 -2.73
C SER A 142 -0.69 18.14 -3.16
N PRO A 143 -0.66 19.18 -4.04
CA PRO A 143 -1.77 19.63 -4.87
C PRO A 143 -2.11 18.59 -5.95
N ARG A 144 -3.37 18.52 -6.37
CA ARG A 144 -3.79 17.60 -7.44
C ARG A 144 -3.31 18.01 -8.83
N SER A 145 -3.24 19.33 -9.08
CA SER A 145 -2.72 19.92 -10.32
C SER A 145 -1.54 20.83 -9.99
N PRO A 146 -0.31 20.28 -9.85
CA PRO A 146 0.85 21.06 -9.46
C PRO A 146 1.31 22.01 -10.58
N SER A 147 1.85 23.17 -10.19
CA SER A 147 2.64 24.01 -11.08
C SER A 147 3.94 23.31 -11.48
N ALA A 148 4.54 23.71 -12.61
CA ALA A 148 5.83 23.18 -13.03
C ALA A 148 6.89 23.29 -11.91
N GLY A 149 7.57 22.18 -11.61
CA GLY A 149 8.56 22.09 -10.54
C GLY A 149 8.00 21.79 -9.14
N VAL A 150 6.68 21.60 -9.00
CA VAL A 150 6.04 21.14 -7.75
C VAL A 150 5.67 19.66 -7.87
N THR A 151 6.01 18.88 -6.86
CA THR A 151 5.64 17.46 -6.75
C THR A 151 4.28 17.29 -6.07
N VAL A 152 3.57 16.23 -6.45
CA VAL A 152 2.32 15.80 -5.83
C VAL A 152 2.62 14.96 -4.60
N LYS A 153 1.96 15.28 -3.49
CA LYS A 153 1.98 14.45 -2.28
C LYS A 153 0.69 13.65 -2.18
N LEU A 154 0.78 12.39 -1.75
CA LEU A 154 -0.38 11.58 -1.41
C LEU A 154 -0.57 11.62 0.10
N ASN A 155 -1.72 12.13 0.54
CA ASN A 155 -2.02 12.28 1.96
C ASN A 155 -2.87 11.10 2.44
N GLY A 156 -2.46 10.50 3.57
CA GLY A 156 -3.27 9.52 4.29
C GLY A 156 -4.64 10.07 4.68
N GLU A 157 -5.59 9.17 4.89
CA GLU A 157 -6.94 9.51 5.31
C GLU A 157 -6.98 9.79 6.81
N THR A 158 -7.37 11.01 7.17
CA THR A 158 -7.45 11.51 8.55
C THR A 158 -8.87 11.52 9.09
N ALA A 159 -9.86 11.40 8.22
CA ALA A 159 -11.27 11.57 8.58
C ALA A 159 -11.93 10.27 9.08
N CYS A 160 -11.18 9.17 9.12
CA CYS A 160 -11.63 7.91 9.69
C CYS A 160 -11.76 8.00 11.22
N SER A 161 -12.78 7.34 11.78
CA SER A 161 -12.96 7.23 13.23
C SER A 161 -11.76 6.56 13.88
N SER A 162 -11.34 7.05 15.06
CA SER A 162 -10.28 6.43 15.86
C SER A 162 -10.64 5.02 16.36
N SER A 163 -11.93 4.65 16.35
CA SER A 163 -12.36 3.26 16.59
C SER A 163 -11.88 2.27 15.52
N LEU A 164 -11.41 2.78 14.38
CA LEU A 164 -10.88 2.01 13.25
C LEU A 164 -9.36 2.22 13.09
N ASP A 165 -8.71 2.74 14.12
CA ASP A 165 -7.25 2.67 14.23
C ASP A 165 -6.84 1.21 14.44
N PHE A 166 -5.72 0.81 13.84
CA PHE A 166 -5.29 -0.59 13.84
C PHE A 166 -3.82 -0.73 14.22
N SER A 167 -3.44 -1.92 14.68
CA SER A 167 -2.06 -2.24 15.00
C SER A 167 -1.69 -3.59 14.43
N LYS A 168 -0.46 -3.71 13.95
CA LYS A 168 0.09 -4.94 13.40
C LYS A 168 1.38 -5.29 14.09
N ASP A 169 1.45 -6.52 14.58
CA ASP A 169 2.63 -7.06 15.23
C ASP A 169 3.42 -7.87 14.19
N TYR A 170 4.71 -7.55 14.03
CA TYR A 170 5.57 -8.24 13.07
C TYR A 170 7.03 -8.21 13.53
N ASP A 171 7.73 -9.31 13.26
CA ASP A 171 9.16 -9.45 13.52
C ASP A 171 9.94 -9.11 12.25
N THR A 172 10.65 -7.99 12.26
CA THR A 172 11.42 -7.50 11.11
C THR A 172 12.86 -8.03 11.08
N THR A 173 13.25 -8.88 12.04
CA THR A 173 14.64 -9.33 12.26
C THR A 173 15.29 -9.83 10.97
N GLY A 174 16.29 -9.10 10.50
CA GLY A 174 17.11 -9.50 9.34
C GLY A 174 16.40 -9.38 7.98
N GLU A 175 15.19 -8.82 7.93
CA GLU A 175 14.42 -8.66 6.69
C GLU A 175 14.69 -7.31 5.99
N ASN A 176 15.36 -6.38 6.66
CA ASN A 176 15.71 -5.05 6.14
C ASN A 176 14.47 -4.29 5.58
N LEU A 177 13.35 -4.38 6.30
CA LEU A 177 12.08 -3.76 5.91
C LEU A 177 11.94 -2.32 6.39
N ILE A 178 12.43 -2.04 7.59
CA ILE A 178 12.40 -0.72 8.23
C ILE A 178 13.54 -0.62 9.24
N TYR A 179 14.30 0.47 9.21
CA TYR A 179 15.43 0.72 10.10
C TYR A 179 15.25 2.05 10.85
N PRO A 180 15.55 2.12 12.16
CA PRO A 180 16.26 1.14 12.99
C PRO A 180 15.35 0.11 13.70
N PHE A 181 14.11 -0.06 13.27
CA PHE A 181 13.15 -0.96 13.92
C PHE A 181 13.30 -2.42 13.45
N ASP A 182 14.45 -3.01 13.77
CA ASP A 182 14.78 -4.42 13.52
C ASP A 182 14.47 -5.28 14.76
N GLY A 183 13.51 -6.19 14.65
CA GLY A 183 13.03 -7.01 15.77
C GLY A 183 11.51 -7.13 15.84
N ASN A 184 11.01 -7.55 17.01
CA ASN A 184 9.57 -7.74 17.22
C ASN A 184 8.88 -6.43 17.61
N TYR A 185 8.14 -5.86 16.66
CA TYR A 185 7.55 -4.52 16.75
C TYR A 185 6.05 -4.53 16.51
N ARG A 186 5.37 -3.59 17.16
CA ARG A 186 4.00 -3.18 16.89
C ARG A 186 4.02 -1.90 16.06
N PHE A 187 3.40 -2.00 14.89
CA PHE A 187 3.16 -0.92 13.95
C PHE A 187 1.72 -0.45 14.11
N THR A 188 1.53 0.72 14.74
CA THR A 188 0.22 1.27 15.06
C THR A 188 -0.12 2.40 14.10
N ARG A 189 -1.31 2.32 13.52
CA ARG A 189 -1.87 3.27 12.60
C ARG A 189 -3.00 4.04 13.27
N GLU A 190 -2.77 5.32 13.57
CA GLU A 190 -3.73 6.25 14.20
C GLU A 190 -3.96 7.45 13.27
N SER A 191 -5.20 7.84 12.98
CA SER A 191 -5.50 8.93 12.01
C SER A 191 -4.83 8.71 10.64
N ASP A 192 -3.75 9.44 10.31
CA ASP A 192 -2.79 9.32 9.18
C ASP A 192 -1.36 8.94 9.62
N ASP A 193 -1.10 8.78 10.91
CA ASP A 193 0.21 8.53 11.48
C ASP A 193 0.53 7.04 11.66
N LEU A 194 1.81 6.70 11.45
CA LEU A 194 2.43 5.44 11.83
C LEU A 194 3.29 5.63 13.09
N SER A 195 3.03 4.85 14.12
CA SER A 195 3.86 4.75 15.32
C SER A 195 4.44 3.34 15.43
N VAL A 196 5.69 3.25 15.89
CA VAL A 196 6.43 1.99 16.01
C VAL A 196 6.84 1.79 17.46
N SER A 197 6.43 0.68 18.07
CA SER A 197 6.72 0.38 19.47
C SER A 197 7.19 -1.06 19.65
N PRO A 198 8.21 -1.33 20.45
CA PRO A 198 8.66 -2.69 20.70
C PRO A 198 7.62 -3.46 21.53
N ILE A 199 7.33 -4.71 21.15
CA ILE A 199 6.35 -5.56 21.87
C ILE A 199 6.92 -6.07 23.21
N SER A 200 8.24 -6.15 23.31
CA SER A 200 8.97 -6.40 24.56
C SER A 200 9.88 -5.21 24.86
N ALA A 201 9.28 -4.07 25.22
CA ALA A 201 10.02 -2.86 25.54
C ALA A 201 10.95 -3.07 26.74
N GLY A 202 12.26 -2.91 26.55
CA GLY A 202 13.23 -2.94 27.64
C GLY A 202 14.63 -2.55 27.18
N SER A 203 15.36 -1.83 28.03
CA SER A 203 16.82 -1.84 27.99
C SER A 203 17.26 -3.04 28.81
N ASN A 204 17.77 -4.08 28.15
CA ASN A 204 18.32 -5.23 28.85
C ASN A 204 19.84 -5.10 28.85
N THR A 205 20.44 -5.15 30.04
CA THR A 205 21.88 -5.09 30.20
C THR A 205 22.36 -6.43 30.74
N PHE A 206 23.33 -7.03 30.04
CA PHE A 206 23.86 -8.35 30.33
C PHE A 206 25.34 -8.24 30.71
N TYR A 207 25.63 -8.42 31.99
CA TYR A 207 27.00 -8.34 32.52
C TYR A 207 27.67 -9.70 32.44
N THR A 208 28.85 -9.75 31.84
CA THR A 208 29.66 -10.97 31.74
C THR A 208 31.03 -10.72 32.32
N TYR A 209 31.40 -11.56 33.29
CA TYR A 209 32.66 -11.44 34.01
C TYR A 209 33.74 -12.36 33.39
N PRO A 210 35.03 -12.01 33.55
CA PRO A 210 36.15 -12.82 33.10
C PRO A 210 36.13 -14.25 33.65
N ASN A 211 36.51 -15.23 32.84
CA ASN A 211 36.58 -16.63 33.27
C ASN A 211 37.96 -17.29 33.07
N SER A 212 38.87 -16.61 32.37
CA SER A 212 40.18 -17.15 32.00
C SER A 212 41.15 -16.05 31.58
N ASN A 213 42.43 -16.37 31.58
CA ASN A 213 43.48 -15.49 31.04
C ASN A 213 43.70 -15.83 29.57
N VAL A 214 43.54 -14.85 28.68
CA VAL A 214 43.90 -15.00 27.25
C VAL A 214 45.32 -14.51 27.02
N SER A 215 45.65 -13.30 27.49
CA SER A 215 46.99 -12.72 27.40
C SER A 215 47.28 -11.84 28.61
N ILE A 216 48.28 -12.23 29.41
CA ILE A 216 48.76 -11.47 30.58
C ILE A 216 50.23 -11.11 30.36
N PRO A 217 50.54 -9.89 29.91
CA PRO A 217 51.91 -9.47 29.68
C PRO A 217 52.71 -9.40 30.99
N ALA A 218 54.02 -9.68 30.93
CA ALA A 218 54.90 -9.71 32.12
C ALA A 218 54.97 -8.39 32.91
N GLY A 219 54.61 -7.26 32.28
CA GLY A 219 54.52 -5.96 32.97
C GLY A 219 53.27 -5.79 33.84
N TRP A 220 52.34 -6.74 33.81
CA TRP A 220 51.17 -6.78 34.70
C TRP A 220 51.37 -7.81 35.81
N THR A 221 51.07 -7.43 37.04
CA THR A 221 51.14 -8.32 38.20
C THR A 221 49.78 -8.45 38.86
N ALA A 222 49.30 -9.69 39.01
CA ALA A 222 48.14 -10.01 39.83
C ALA A 222 48.55 -10.15 41.30
N THR A 223 47.80 -9.51 42.20
CA THR A 223 47.99 -9.57 43.65
C THR A 223 46.68 -10.01 44.29
N GLY A 224 46.74 -10.77 45.38
CA GLY A 224 45.54 -11.19 46.13
C GLY A 224 44.75 -12.36 45.54
N ALA A 225 45.07 -12.78 44.31
CA ALA A 225 44.44 -13.93 43.66
C ALA A 225 45.44 -14.81 42.88
N ALA A 226 45.02 -16.03 42.55
CA ALA A 226 45.85 -17.02 41.86
C ALA A 226 46.07 -16.71 40.36
N SER A 227 45.30 -15.79 39.78
CA SER A 227 45.38 -15.40 38.37
C SER A 227 44.86 -13.97 38.17
N ALA A 228 45.17 -13.37 37.02
CA ALA A 228 44.72 -12.03 36.69
C ALA A 228 43.19 -11.93 36.58
N TYR A 229 42.50 -12.88 35.92
CA TYR A 229 41.05 -12.83 35.81
C TYR A 229 40.34 -12.90 37.18
N LEU A 230 40.84 -13.74 38.11
CA LEU A 230 40.33 -13.78 39.48
C LEU A 230 40.62 -12.51 40.28
N ALA A 231 41.72 -11.82 39.97
CA ALA A 231 42.10 -10.57 40.64
C ALA A 231 41.27 -9.37 40.16
N VAL A 232 40.42 -9.54 39.15
CA VAL A 232 39.54 -8.49 38.61
C VAL A 232 38.07 -8.89 38.54
N ASP A 233 37.67 -9.92 39.29
CA ASP A 233 36.29 -10.42 39.38
C ASP A 233 35.66 -10.06 40.74
N GLU A 234 35.89 -8.83 41.21
CA GLU A 234 35.34 -8.37 42.49
C GLU A 234 33.89 -7.89 42.32
N SER A 235 32.95 -8.39 43.13
CA SER A 235 31.50 -8.12 42.97
C SER A 235 30.94 -6.97 43.84
N SER A 236 31.71 -6.36 44.75
CA SER A 236 31.25 -5.27 45.63
C SER A 236 32.40 -4.48 46.27
N THR A 237 32.12 -3.23 46.69
CA THR A 237 32.99 -2.20 47.32
C THR A 237 34.49 -2.48 47.27
N ASP A 238 35.19 -1.73 46.40
CA ASP A 238 36.64 -1.76 46.22
C ASP A 238 37.37 -1.84 47.57
N ASP A 239 38.12 -2.92 47.76
CA ASP A 239 39.22 -2.94 48.70
C ASP A 239 40.51 -3.29 47.92
N ASP A 240 41.67 -2.99 48.49
CA ASP A 240 42.96 -3.33 47.86
C ASP A 240 43.33 -4.82 48.08
N SER A 241 42.34 -5.72 48.24
CA SER A 241 42.60 -7.13 48.56
C SER A 241 43.04 -7.93 47.34
N SER A 242 42.41 -7.73 46.17
CA SER A 242 42.81 -8.34 44.91
C SER A 242 42.82 -7.33 43.75
N TYR A 243 43.88 -7.35 42.95
CA TYR A 243 44.00 -6.42 41.81
C TYR A 243 45.06 -6.88 40.82
N ILE A 244 44.96 -6.37 39.59
CA ILE A 244 46.08 -6.31 38.65
C ILE A 244 46.70 -4.91 38.66
N GLN A 245 48.02 -4.84 38.57
CA GLN A 245 48.77 -3.58 38.51
C GLN A 245 49.66 -3.57 37.27
N ASN A 246 49.64 -2.47 36.52
CA ASN A 246 50.56 -2.25 35.40
C ASN A 246 51.86 -1.60 35.91
N ASN A 247 52.97 -2.32 35.85
CA ASN A 247 54.24 -1.86 36.39
C ASN A 247 55.13 -1.16 35.36
N ASN A 248 55.04 -1.53 34.08
CA ASN A 248 55.97 -1.04 33.04
C ASN A 248 55.63 -1.52 31.61
N THR A 249 54.36 -1.56 31.21
CA THR A 249 54.03 -2.04 29.87
C THR A 249 52.84 -1.33 29.24
N THR A 250 52.86 -1.22 27.91
CA THR A 250 51.70 -0.81 27.11
C THR A 250 50.93 -2.00 26.55
N GLU A 251 51.39 -3.23 26.78
CA GLU A 251 50.67 -4.41 26.32
C GLU A 251 49.39 -4.59 27.16
N PRO A 252 48.24 -4.88 26.52
CA PRO A 252 46.97 -5.06 27.21
C PRO A 252 46.92 -6.37 27.99
N VAL A 253 46.21 -6.35 29.11
CA VAL A 253 45.65 -7.57 29.69
C VAL A 253 44.39 -7.93 28.93
N ILE A 254 44.32 -9.17 28.43
CA ILE A 254 43.16 -9.72 27.73
C ILE A 254 42.66 -10.94 28.50
N LEU A 255 41.37 -10.91 28.81
CA LEU A 255 40.67 -11.91 29.60
C LEU A 255 39.59 -12.56 28.75
N GLY A 256 39.42 -13.86 28.91
CA GLY A 256 38.40 -14.65 28.24
C GLY A 256 37.09 -14.60 29.03
N TYR A 257 36.00 -15.00 28.37
CA TYR A 257 34.67 -15.02 28.96
C TYR A 257 33.80 -16.07 28.29
N ASN A 258 32.65 -16.38 28.91
CA ASN A 258 31.60 -17.20 28.32
C ASN A 258 30.28 -16.45 28.46
N TYR A 259 29.57 -16.25 27.36
CA TYR A 259 28.23 -15.67 27.37
C TYR A 259 27.17 -16.76 27.37
N THR A 260 26.29 -16.78 28.38
CA THR A 260 25.21 -17.78 28.52
C THR A 260 23.86 -17.16 28.86
N GLN A 261 23.72 -15.85 28.68
CA GLN A 261 22.55 -15.07 29.08
C GLN A 261 21.54 -14.98 27.94
N ALA A 262 20.37 -14.39 28.19
CA ALA A 262 19.32 -14.24 27.19
C ALA A 262 19.76 -13.35 26.01
N GLU A 263 19.13 -13.58 24.85
CA GLU A 263 19.47 -12.95 23.57
C GLU A 263 18.26 -12.19 23.00
N PRO A 264 17.80 -11.09 23.65
CA PRO A 264 16.71 -10.29 23.10
C PRO A 264 17.12 -9.61 21.79
N GLY A 265 16.18 -9.46 20.86
CA GLY A 265 16.38 -8.67 19.64
C GLY A 265 16.49 -7.16 19.93
N GLY A 266 17.24 -6.44 19.10
CA GLY A 266 17.45 -4.99 19.19
C GLY A 266 18.90 -4.58 18.91
N THR A 267 19.19 -3.28 19.01
CA THR A 267 20.55 -2.76 18.80
C THR A 267 21.42 -3.09 20.00
N ILE A 268 22.46 -3.89 19.77
CA ILE A 268 23.41 -4.30 20.81
C ILE A 268 24.58 -3.32 20.85
N THR A 269 24.86 -2.82 22.06
CA THR A 269 26.05 -2.03 22.38
C THR A 269 26.96 -2.84 23.29
N VAL A 270 28.25 -2.91 22.97
CA VAL A 270 29.24 -3.61 23.78
C VAL A 270 30.07 -2.60 24.56
N THR A 271 30.15 -2.76 25.88
CA THR A 271 30.94 -1.88 26.75
C THR A 271 31.89 -2.70 27.63
N VAL A 272 33.15 -2.31 27.68
CA VAL A 272 34.11 -2.82 28.66
C VAL A 272 34.14 -1.87 29.84
N HIS A 273 33.79 -2.37 31.02
CA HIS A 273 33.82 -1.63 32.26
C HIS A 273 35.08 -1.98 33.04
N VAL A 274 35.76 -0.97 33.57
CA VAL A 274 37.01 -1.10 34.32
C VAL A 274 36.96 -0.26 35.57
N THR A 275 37.07 -0.90 36.74
CA THR A 275 37.22 -0.20 38.03
C THR A 275 38.71 -0.03 38.31
N ALA A 276 39.20 1.22 38.30
CA ALA A 276 40.64 1.50 38.37
C ALA A 276 41.00 2.72 39.21
N LYS A 277 42.25 2.76 39.68
CA LYS A 277 42.91 3.94 40.29
C LYS A 277 44.38 4.00 39.92
N GLN A 278 45.02 5.14 40.17
CA GLN A 278 46.49 5.24 40.27
C GLN A 278 46.96 5.06 41.72
N THR A 279 48.15 4.47 41.94
CA THR A 279 48.62 4.14 43.29
C THR A 279 48.93 5.33 44.21
N ALA A 280 49.15 6.53 43.66
CA ALA A 280 49.37 7.75 44.43
C ALA A 280 49.09 9.00 43.58
N SER A 281 48.94 10.16 44.23
CA SER A 281 48.74 11.44 43.55
C SER A 281 50.02 11.91 42.85
N GLY A 282 49.87 12.61 41.73
CA GLY A 282 51.00 13.12 40.96
C GLY A 282 50.65 13.27 39.47
N GLN A 283 51.54 12.80 38.60
CA GLN A 283 51.35 12.82 37.16
C GLN A 283 50.14 11.97 36.77
N ALA A 284 49.33 12.47 35.84
CA ALA A 284 48.12 11.76 35.39
C ALA A 284 48.47 10.41 34.77
N ARG A 285 47.57 9.44 34.97
CA ARG A 285 47.64 8.10 34.39
C ARG A 285 46.37 7.86 33.61
N TYR A 286 46.50 7.10 32.53
CA TYR A 286 45.39 6.82 31.64
C TYR A 286 45.31 5.33 31.35
N ILE A 287 44.08 4.85 31.24
CA ILE A 287 43.76 3.48 30.83
C ILE A 287 42.92 3.51 29.55
N ILE A 288 42.96 2.41 28.82
CA ILE A 288 42.24 2.19 27.57
C ILE A 288 41.51 0.84 27.71
N GLY A 289 40.24 0.79 27.34
CA GLY A 289 39.51 -0.47 27.20
C GLY A 289 39.89 -1.16 25.90
N VAL A 290 39.94 -2.50 25.92
CA VAL A 290 40.29 -3.27 24.72
C VAL A 290 39.31 -4.40 24.45
N LEU A 291 39.05 -4.67 23.16
CA LEU A 291 38.36 -5.85 22.66
C LEU A 291 39.31 -6.66 21.77
N GLN A 292 39.45 -7.95 22.08
CA GLN A 292 40.10 -8.91 21.20
C GLN A 292 39.02 -9.51 20.28
N ILE A 293 39.17 -9.30 18.98
CA ILE A 293 38.25 -9.82 17.97
C ILE A 293 38.96 -10.92 17.17
N ASP A 294 38.27 -12.05 16.97
CA ASP A 294 38.77 -13.27 16.36
C ASP A 294 40.16 -13.65 16.91
N SER A 295 41.13 -13.90 16.03
CA SER A 295 42.53 -14.14 16.36
C SER A 295 43.44 -13.04 15.81
N GLU A 296 42.96 -11.78 15.78
CA GLU A 296 43.75 -10.63 15.36
C GLU A 296 44.98 -10.44 16.26
N SER A 297 46.12 -10.10 15.67
CA SER A 297 47.38 -9.94 16.42
C SER A 297 47.42 -8.70 17.31
N VAL A 298 46.52 -7.73 17.07
CA VAL A 298 46.41 -6.49 17.83
C VAL A 298 44.94 -6.31 18.22
N PRO A 299 44.61 -6.11 19.51
CA PRO A 299 43.25 -5.86 19.93
C PRO A 299 42.78 -4.46 19.53
N TYR A 300 41.46 -4.27 19.47
CA TYR A 300 40.83 -2.99 19.19
C TYR A 300 40.77 -2.15 20.47
N GLU A 301 41.27 -0.92 20.38
CA GLU A 301 41.42 -0.01 21.50
C GLU A 301 40.37 1.10 21.49
N SER A 302 39.91 1.50 22.68
CA SER A 302 39.06 2.68 22.86
C SER A 302 39.87 3.98 22.97
N ASN A 303 39.18 5.11 23.13
CA ASN A 303 39.82 6.32 23.65
C ASN A 303 40.32 6.10 25.10
N SER A 304 41.38 6.82 25.48
CA SER A 304 41.96 6.75 26.82
C SER A 304 41.16 7.55 27.85
N SER A 305 41.07 7.05 29.09
CA SER A 305 40.44 7.73 30.23
C SER A 305 41.42 7.96 31.38
N LYS A 306 41.39 9.17 31.95
CA LYS A 306 42.24 9.56 33.08
C LYS A 306 41.76 8.91 34.38
N ILE A 307 42.67 8.26 35.11
CA ILE A 307 42.35 7.62 36.39
C ILE A 307 42.68 8.50 37.60
N GLY A 308 41.83 8.43 38.63
CA GLY A 308 41.99 9.12 39.91
C GLY A 308 42.75 8.29 40.94
N THR A 309 42.98 8.83 42.14
CA THR A 309 43.62 8.12 43.27
C THR A 309 42.65 7.25 44.08
N SER A 310 41.36 7.37 43.82
CA SER A 310 40.31 6.49 44.34
C SER A 310 39.83 5.60 43.21
N TYR A 311 39.39 4.38 43.51
CA TYR A 311 38.78 3.57 42.46
C TYR A 311 37.51 4.22 41.96
N SER A 312 37.34 4.15 40.65
CA SER A 312 36.18 4.66 39.94
C SER A 312 35.92 3.76 38.75
N LEU A 313 34.66 3.67 38.35
CA LEU A 313 34.25 2.93 37.17
C LEU A 313 34.52 3.76 35.92
N TYR A 314 35.18 3.16 34.94
CA TYR A 314 35.44 3.70 33.61
C TYR A 314 34.81 2.78 32.56
N SER A 315 34.09 3.36 31.61
CA SER A 315 33.34 2.60 30.60
C SER A 315 33.85 2.93 29.20
N PHE A 316 34.11 1.90 28.40
CA PHE A 316 34.63 2.00 27.04
C PHE A 316 33.67 1.27 26.09
N THR A 317 33.03 2.02 25.20
CA THR A 317 31.87 1.54 24.44
C THR A 317 32.16 1.42 22.95
N TRP A 318 31.67 0.33 22.35
CA TRP A 318 31.62 0.06 20.91
C TRP A 318 30.17 -0.14 20.48
N GLU A 319 29.63 0.82 19.73
CA GLU A 319 28.27 0.75 19.16
C GLU A 319 28.15 -0.22 17.98
N SER A 320 29.27 -0.51 17.33
CA SER A 320 29.39 -1.43 16.20
C SER A 320 30.63 -2.30 16.36
N ASN A 321 30.66 -3.43 15.65
CA ASN A 321 31.84 -4.29 15.63
C ASN A 321 33.01 -3.53 14.98
N PRO A 322 34.10 -3.26 15.71
CA PRO A 322 35.20 -2.43 15.21
C PRO A 322 35.99 -3.08 14.07
N LYS A 323 35.82 -4.40 13.85
CA LYS A 323 36.42 -5.12 12.72
C LYS A 323 35.60 -4.98 11.44
N THR A 324 34.28 -5.17 11.54
CA THR A 324 33.39 -5.23 10.36
C THR A 324 32.75 -3.88 10.03
N GLY A 325 32.64 -2.99 11.01
CA GLY A 325 31.88 -1.74 10.92
C GLY A 325 30.35 -1.95 10.95
N ALA A 326 29.87 -3.18 11.13
CA ALA A 326 28.45 -3.52 11.20
C ALA A 326 27.93 -3.50 12.65
N ALA A 327 26.61 -3.49 12.81
CA ALA A 327 25.99 -3.66 14.13
C ALA A 327 26.36 -5.02 14.73
N TRP A 328 26.50 -5.07 16.06
CA TRP A 328 26.79 -6.30 16.79
C TRP A 328 25.66 -7.32 16.67
N THR A 329 26.04 -8.59 16.57
CA THR A 329 25.13 -9.73 16.63
C THR A 329 25.39 -10.58 17.87
N TRP A 330 24.39 -11.34 18.31
CA TRP A 330 24.56 -12.25 19.45
C TRP A 330 25.58 -13.36 19.18
N ASP A 331 25.70 -13.83 17.93
CA ASP A 331 26.67 -14.86 17.57
C ASP A 331 28.12 -14.36 17.68
N GLU A 332 28.38 -13.09 17.37
CA GLU A 332 29.70 -12.47 17.59
C GLU A 332 30.03 -12.35 19.08
N ILE A 333 29.05 -12.02 19.93
CA ILE A 333 29.22 -11.92 21.39
C ILE A 333 29.37 -13.31 22.04
N LYS A 334 28.76 -14.35 21.47
CA LYS A 334 28.97 -15.75 21.89
C LYS A 334 30.24 -16.38 21.35
N SER A 335 30.98 -15.68 20.49
CA SER A 335 32.15 -16.18 19.80
C SER A 335 31.86 -17.39 18.89
N ILE A 336 30.68 -17.46 18.28
CA ILE A 336 30.24 -18.55 17.39
C ILE A 336 29.91 -18.10 15.96
N ALA A 337 30.00 -16.81 15.66
CA ALA A 337 29.86 -16.30 14.29
C ALA A 337 31.02 -16.80 13.40
N SER A 338 30.86 -16.69 12.08
CA SER A 338 31.93 -17.05 11.15
C SER A 338 33.16 -16.14 11.21
N SER A 339 32.97 -14.89 11.64
CA SER A 339 34.01 -13.86 11.79
C SER A 339 33.48 -12.71 12.63
N GLY A 340 34.36 -11.89 13.21
CA GLY A 340 33.96 -10.74 14.03
C GLY A 340 33.66 -11.11 15.49
N ASN A 341 34.04 -12.32 15.91
CA ASN A 341 33.78 -12.82 17.26
C ASN A 341 34.58 -12.05 18.31
N ILE A 342 33.96 -11.63 19.40
CA ILE A 342 34.73 -11.19 20.56
C ILE A 342 35.33 -12.45 21.19
N THR A 343 36.66 -12.53 21.28
CA THR A 343 37.38 -13.67 21.88
C THR A 343 38.04 -13.30 23.21
N GLY A 344 38.00 -12.01 23.57
CA GLY A 344 38.40 -11.53 24.88
C GLY A 344 38.19 -10.02 25.02
N PHE A 345 38.30 -9.53 26.25
CA PHE A 345 38.25 -8.11 26.57
C PHE A 345 39.23 -7.77 27.68
N GLY A 346 39.52 -6.50 27.88
CA GLY A 346 40.35 -6.11 29.01
C GLY A 346 40.76 -4.66 29.03
N VAL A 347 41.97 -4.42 29.54
CA VAL A 347 42.48 -3.08 29.85
C VAL A 347 43.95 -2.95 29.48
N LYS A 348 44.30 -1.76 28.99
CA LYS A 348 45.66 -1.33 28.65
C LYS A 348 46.00 -0.06 29.42
N ALA A 349 47.27 0.08 29.82
CA ALA A 349 47.80 1.38 30.24
C ALA A 349 48.17 2.20 28.99
N ALA A 350 47.79 3.47 28.94
CA ALA A 350 48.02 4.30 27.74
C ALA A 350 49.52 4.51 27.44
N ASP A 351 50.37 4.46 28.47
CA ASP A 351 51.83 4.57 28.36
C ASP A 351 52.54 3.60 29.29
N ASN A 352 53.86 3.45 29.08
CA ASN A 352 54.75 2.75 29.99
C ASN A 352 55.07 3.62 31.22
N TYR A 353 54.37 3.41 32.33
CA TYR A 353 54.55 4.19 33.55
C TYR A 353 55.64 3.61 34.45
N ALA A 354 56.59 4.46 34.88
CA ALA A 354 57.67 4.07 35.80
C ALA A 354 57.34 4.24 37.30
N SER A 355 56.18 4.82 37.61
CA SER A 355 55.65 5.03 38.97
C SER A 355 54.18 5.46 38.92
N LEU A 356 53.49 5.49 40.07
CA LEU A 356 52.06 5.85 40.16
C LEU A 356 51.22 4.91 39.27
N TYR A 357 51.28 3.62 39.52
CA TYR A 357 50.81 2.60 38.60
C TYR A 357 49.27 2.56 38.51
N PRO A 358 48.69 2.30 37.33
CA PRO A 358 47.30 1.86 37.24
C PRO A 358 47.09 0.55 38.00
N ARG A 359 46.09 0.54 38.88
CA ARG A 359 45.54 -0.64 39.54
C ARG A 359 44.11 -0.84 39.11
N VAL A 360 43.73 -2.09 38.89
CA VAL A 360 42.41 -2.50 38.43
C VAL A 360 41.92 -3.62 39.31
N THR A 361 40.73 -3.46 39.88
CA THR A 361 40.06 -4.44 40.77
C THR A 361 38.86 -5.09 40.12
N GLN A 362 38.36 -4.52 39.02
CA GLN A 362 37.23 -5.08 38.29
C GLN A 362 37.35 -4.83 36.80
N VAL A 363 37.10 -5.86 36.00
CA VAL A 363 36.89 -5.75 34.56
C VAL A 363 35.71 -6.64 34.20
N TYR A 364 34.70 -6.11 33.49
CA TYR A 364 33.60 -6.91 32.99
C TYR A 364 33.08 -6.37 31.66
N LEU A 365 32.47 -7.25 30.89
CA LEU A 365 31.81 -6.94 29.63
C LEU A 365 30.32 -6.68 29.87
N ASP A 366 29.80 -5.67 29.23
CA ASP A 366 28.38 -5.31 29.22
C ASP A 366 27.91 -5.39 27.77
N ALA A 367 26.94 -6.29 27.51
CA ALA A 367 26.15 -6.26 26.30
C ALA A 367 24.79 -5.64 26.64
N SER A 368 24.55 -4.42 26.17
CA SER A 368 23.31 -3.70 26.39
C SER A 368 22.48 -3.68 25.12
N VAL A 369 21.20 -4.05 25.22
CA VAL A 369 20.25 -4.01 24.10
C VAL A 369 19.31 -2.84 24.30
N THR A 370 19.18 -2.03 23.25
CA THR A 370 18.15 -1.00 23.15
C THR A 370 17.20 -1.34 22.01
N THR A 371 15.90 -1.37 22.31
CA THR A 371 14.84 -1.47 21.30
C THR A 371 14.18 -0.10 21.17
N PRO A 372 14.55 0.71 20.16
CA PRO A 372 13.99 2.05 20.01
C PRO A 372 12.50 1.99 19.66
N SER A 373 11.72 2.97 20.12
CA SER A 373 10.40 3.31 19.55
C SER A 373 10.53 4.48 18.57
N GLY A 374 9.49 4.70 17.78
CA GLY A 374 9.46 5.72 16.74
C GLY A 374 8.06 6.24 16.44
N GLY A 375 8.01 7.39 15.79
CA GLY A 375 6.78 8.06 15.36
C GLY A 375 6.30 9.17 16.31
N PRO A 376 5.16 9.81 16.02
CA PRO A 376 4.32 9.54 14.84
C PRO A 376 4.99 9.95 13.52
N TYR A 377 4.81 9.12 12.49
CA TYR A 377 5.22 9.40 11.11
C TYR A 377 3.97 9.55 10.24
N ASN A 378 3.67 10.78 9.82
CA ASN A 378 2.52 11.04 8.94
C ASN A 378 2.66 10.30 7.61
N THR A 379 1.57 9.69 7.15
CA THR A 379 1.47 9.01 5.85
C THR A 379 1.27 10.05 4.75
N ILE A 380 2.28 10.90 4.58
CA ILE A 380 2.39 11.84 3.45
C ILE A 380 3.52 11.32 2.58
N VAL A 381 3.24 11.00 1.32
CA VAL A 381 4.21 10.39 0.41
C VAL A 381 4.51 11.32 -0.74
N ASP A 382 5.79 11.65 -0.93
CA ASP A 382 6.29 12.34 -2.12
C ASP A 382 7.16 11.38 -2.93
N GLN A 383 6.61 10.93 -4.06
CA GLN A 383 7.28 10.03 -5.00
C GLN A 383 7.99 10.79 -6.14
N GLY A 384 8.12 12.12 -6.05
CA GLY A 384 8.60 12.94 -7.16
C GLY A 384 7.62 13.03 -8.33
N GLN A 385 6.37 12.59 -8.14
CA GLN A 385 5.33 12.61 -9.16
C GLN A 385 4.91 14.05 -9.48
N THR A 386 4.74 14.36 -10.76
CA THR A 386 4.23 15.66 -11.24
C THR A 386 2.73 15.61 -11.58
N LYS A 387 2.10 14.43 -11.47
CA LYS A 387 0.66 14.22 -11.59
C LYS A 387 0.27 12.96 -10.83
N ALA A 388 -0.91 12.96 -10.21
CA ALA A 388 -1.54 11.76 -9.68
C ALA A 388 -2.71 11.38 -10.59
N GLU A 389 -2.60 10.22 -11.22
CA GLU A 389 -3.61 9.69 -12.14
C GLU A 389 -4.05 8.30 -11.67
N GLY A 390 -5.34 8.01 -11.80
CA GLY A 390 -5.91 6.68 -11.67
C GLY A 390 -6.75 6.32 -12.89
N ILE A 391 -7.53 5.25 -12.78
CA ILE A 391 -8.37 4.74 -13.88
C ILE A 391 -9.28 5.84 -14.44
N ILE A 392 -9.89 6.65 -13.57
CA ILE A 392 -10.85 7.69 -13.98
C ILE A 392 -10.18 8.79 -14.81
N ASP A 393 -8.91 9.13 -14.52
CA ASP A 393 -8.14 10.07 -15.32
C ASP A 393 -7.86 9.56 -16.76
N THR A 394 -7.99 8.24 -16.97
CA THR A 394 -7.71 7.55 -18.25
C THR A 394 -8.96 7.07 -18.99
N LEU A 395 -10.16 7.24 -18.41
CA LEU A 395 -11.41 6.88 -19.08
C LEU A 395 -11.58 7.75 -20.33
N GLY A 396 -11.69 7.10 -21.48
CA GLY A 396 -11.96 7.76 -22.75
C GLY A 396 -13.46 7.96 -22.99
N ASP A 397 -13.80 8.46 -24.17
CA ASP A 397 -15.16 8.78 -24.59
C ASP A 397 -15.94 7.53 -25.07
N GLU A 398 -15.40 6.32 -24.88
CA GLU A 398 -16.05 5.07 -25.31
C GLU A 398 -17.27 4.68 -24.45
N ALA A 399 -17.46 5.34 -23.30
CA ALA A 399 -18.62 5.19 -22.44
C ALA A 399 -18.95 6.50 -21.71
N ARG A 400 -20.21 6.65 -21.30
CA ARG A 400 -20.68 7.75 -20.46
C ARG A 400 -20.65 7.31 -19.02
N PHE A 401 -20.01 8.10 -18.15
CA PHE A 401 -19.79 7.72 -16.76
C PHE A 401 -20.60 8.58 -15.79
N GLY A 402 -21.07 7.97 -14.72
CA GLY A 402 -21.62 8.63 -13.54
C GLY A 402 -21.00 8.06 -12.26
N LEU A 403 -21.24 8.72 -11.14
CA LEU A 403 -20.78 8.31 -9.82
C LEU A 403 -21.92 8.39 -8.80
N ALA A 404 -22.03 7.37 -7.98
CA ALA A 404 -22.93 7.29 -6.85
C ALA A 404 -22.20 6.75 -5.61
N PHE A 405 -22.75 7.07 -4.45
CA PHE A 405 -22.27 6.63 -3.14
C PHE A 405 -23.43 6.09 -2.31
N TYR A 406 -23.14 5.41 -1.21
CA TYR A 406 -24.16 5.07 -0.23
C TYR A 406 -24.57 6.32 0.55
N ASN A 407 -25.84 6.38 0.90
CA ASN A 407 -26.31 7.18 2.02
C ASN A 407 -25.92 6.47 3.32
N TYR A 408 -26.31 7.02 4.47
CA TYR A 408 -26.00 6.42 5.76
C TYR A 408 -26.41 4.95 5.84
N GLY A 409 -27.53 4.57 5.22
CA GLY A 409 -28.07 3.21 5.17
C GLY A 409 -29.12 2.93 6.23
N GLN A 410 -29.55 3.94 6.99
CA GLN A 410 -30.67 3.83 7.91
C GLN A 410 -31.42 5.15 8.01
N ASN A 411 -32.74 5.08 7.88
CA ASN A 411 -33.62 6.20 8.18
C ASN A 411 -33.95 6.29 9.68
N SER A 412 -34.65 7.36 10.06
CA SER A 412 -35.06 7.61 11.46
C SER A 412 -35.98 6.53 12.07
N SER A 413 -36.75 5.82 11.25
CA SER A 413 -37.63 4.72 11.67
C SER A 413 -36.86 3.43 11.97
N GLU A 414 -35.63 3.31 11.47
CA GLU A 414 -34.72 2.17 11.72
C GLU A 414 -33.76 2.42 12.90
N GLY A 415 -33.96 3.52 13.62
CA GLY A 415 -33.25 3.84 14.86
C GLY A 415 -32.09 4.82 14.68
N CYS A 416 -31.84 5.32 13.46
CA CYS A 416 -30.89 6.41 13.27
C CYS A 416 -31.42 7.72 13.87
N SER A 417 -30.56 8.48 14.55
CA SER A 417 -30.92 9.73 15.21
C SER A 417 -29.97 10.85 14.78
N GLY A 418 -30.51 11.95 14.26
CA GLY A 418 -29.74 13.11 13.79
C GLY A 418 -30.03 13.46 12.34
N GLY A 419 -29.32 14.45 11.79
CA GLY A 419 -29.33 14.72 10.35
C GLY A 419 -28.48 13.68 9.60
N GLY A 420 -28.85 13.36 8.36
CA GLY A 420 -28.13 12.38 7.52
C GLY A 420 -28.59 10.93 7.67
N CYS A 421 -29.69 10.67 8.38
CA CYS A 421 -30.33 9.35 8.46
C CYS A 421 -31.11 9.05 7.18
N GLU A 422 -30.39 8.60 6.16
CA GLU A 422 -30.90 8.40 4.80
C GLU A 422 -30.59 6.97 4.35
N ASP A 423 -31.56 6.33 3.68
CA ASP A 423 -31.44 4.96 3.16
C ASP A 423 -30.88 4.92 1.76
N GLY A 424 -30.46 3.73 1.32
CA GLY A 424 -29.98 3.48 -0.03
C GLY A 424 -28.74 4.28 -0.40
N GLY A 425 -28.77 4.93 -1.57
CA GLY A 425 -27.65 5.71 -2.07
C GLY A 425 -28.08 6.80 -3.02
N TYR A 426 -27.14 7.68 -3.37
CA TYR A 426 -27.40 8.89 -4.13
C TYR A 426 -26.45 9.05 -5.32
N VAL A 427 -26.93 9.70 -6.39
CA VAL A 427 -26.15 10.04 -7.57
C VAL A 427 -25.44 11.36 -7.32
N ASP A 428 -24.13 11.29 -7.16
CA ASP A 428 -23.27 12.45 -6.95
C ASP A 428 -22.88 13.10 -8.28
N ASN A 429 -22.60 12.29 -9.30
CA ASN A 429 -22.38 12.73 -10.67
C ASN A 429 -23.28 11.96 -11.62
N TYR A 430 -24.18 12.68 -12.30
CA TYR A 430 -25.07 12.09 -13.31
C TYR A 430 -24.30 11.51 -14.48
N VAL A 431 -24.83 10.45 -15.07
CA VAL A 431 -24.24 9.82 -16.26
C VAL A 431 -24.29 10.79 -17.44
N ALA A 432 -23.11 11.26 -17.86
CA ALA A 432 -22.98 12.18 -18.98
C ALA A 432 -21.61 12.04 -19.66
N PHE A 433 -21.41 12.79 -20.74
CA PHE A 433 -20.09 12.94 -21.35
C PHE A 433 -19.18 13.81 -20.47
N SER A 434 -17.88 13.51 -20.46
CA SER A 434 -16.84 14.34 -19.79
C SER A 434 -17.01 14.55 -18.28
N THR A 435 -17.69 13.65 -17.56
CA THR A 435 -17.95 13.74 -16.10
C THR A 435 -16.73 13.43 -15.22
N ALA A 436 -15.69 12.85 -15.80
CA ALA A 436 -14.50 12.36 -15.10
C ALA A 436 -13.89 13.39 -14.12
N THR A 437 -13.81 14.67 -14.50
CA THR A 437 -13.24 15.73 -13.66
C THR A 437 -14.02 15.93 -12.34
N ASN A 438 -15.35 15.89 -12.40
CA ASN A 438 -16.18 16.06 -11.21
C ASN A 438 -16.14 14.79 -10.36
N MET A 439 -16.20 13.61 -10.97
CA MET A 439 -16.06 12.32 -10.27
C MET A 439 -14.75 12.24 -9.50
N ILE A 440 -13.66 12.67 -10.13
CA ILE A 440 -12.34 12.78 -9.49
C ILE A 440 -12.40 13.63 -8.22
N THR A 441 -13.05 14.79 -8.29
CA THR A 441 -13.19 15.73 -7.17
C THR A 441 -14.04 15.11 -6.05
N SER A 442 -15.13 14.47 -6.41
CA SER A 442 -16.03 13.80 -5.47
C SER A 442 -15.34 12.65 -4.74
N ILE A 443 -14.66 11.75 -5.46
CA ILE A 443 -13.92 10.63 -4.87
C ILE A 443 -12.78 11.14 -3.98
N HIS A 444 -12.09 12.21 -4.38
CA HIS A 444 -11.04 12.81 -3.57
C HIS A 444 -11.55 13.27 -2.19
N ASN A 445 -12.70 13.94 -2.19
CA ASN A 445 -13.29 14.56 -0.99
C ASN A 445 -14.17 13.62 -0.18
N MET A 446 -14.60 12.49 -0.73
CA MET A 446 -15.41 11.50 -0.04
C MET A 446 -14.68 10.96 1.19
N THR A 447 -15.38 10.92 2.32
CA THR A 447 -14.93 10.32 3.57
C THR A 447 -15.80 9.12 3.89
N PRO A 448 -15.23 7.93 4.16
CA PRO A 448 -16.04 6.79 4.51
C PRO A 448 -16.63 6.92 5.91
N SER A 449 -17.94 6.73 6.04
CA SER A 449 -18.65 6.89 7.32
C SER A 449 -20.01 6.19 7.38
N THR A 450 -20.49 5.64 6.26
CA THR A 450 -21.84 5.08 6.16
C THR A 450 -21.87 3.58 6.53
N TRP A 451 -23.06 2.99 6.49
CA TRP A 451 -23.23 1.54 6.43
C TRP A 451 -23.09 1.04 4.97
N THR A 452 -23.37 -0.24 4.74
CA THR A 452 -23.21 -0.91 3.43
C THR A 452 -24.58 -1.37 2.88
N PRO A 453 -25.53 -0.45 2.57
CA PRO A 453 -26.91 -0.76 2.18
C PRO A 453 -26.98 -1.20 0.70
N LEU A 454 -26.45 -2.40 0.40
CA LEU A 454 -26.22 -2.87 -0.97
C LEU A 454 -27.49 -2.94 -1.84
N ALA A 455 -28.55 -3.60 -1.36
CA ALA A 455 -29.80 -3.77 -2.10
C ALA A 455 -30.57 -2.46 -2.22
N GLU A 456 -30.63 -1.69 -1.14
CA GLU A 456 -31.30 -0.38 -1.12
C GLU A 456 -30.64 0.60 -2.10
N THR A 457 -29.30 0.66 -2.09
CA THR A 457 -28.54 1.48 -3.04
C THR A 457 -28.77 1.02 -4.46
N LEU A 458 -28.62 -0.29 -4.72
CA LEU A 458 -28.84 -0.82 -6.06
C LEU A 458 -30.25 -0.53 -6.56
N TYR A 459 -31.25 -0.62 -5.68
CA TYR A 459 -32.63 -0.33 -6.03
C TYR A 459 -32.83 1.13 -6.42
N GLU A 460 -32.29 2.09 -5.66
CA GLU A 460 -32.33 3.51 -6.04
C GLU A 460 -31.58 3.79 -7.34
N MET A 461 -30.40 3.20 -7.52
CA MET A 461 -29.61 3.41 -8.74
C MET A 461 -30.29 2.83 -9.98
N VAL A 462 -30.99 1.71 -9.85
CA VAL A 462 -31.83 1.18 -10.94
C VAL A 462 -32.99 2.14 -11.21
N ARG A 463 -33.65 2.68 -10.18
CA ARG A 463 -34.73 3.66 -10.34
C ARG A 463 -34.29 4.99 -10.96
N PHE A 464 -33.05 5.40 -10.73
CA PHE A 464 -32.40 6.49 -11.47
C PHE A 464 -32.39 6.22 -12.99
N PHE A 465 -31.97 5.04 -13.43
CA PHE A 465 -32.05 4.67 -14.86
C PHE A 465 -33.50 4.61 -15.36
N ARG A 466 -34.43 4.15 -14.51
CA ARG A 466 -35.87 4.10 -14.81
C ARG A 466 -36.51 5.48 -14.89
N GLN A 467 -35.86 6.52 -14.36
CA GLN A 467 -36.41 7.86 -14.14
C GLN A 467 -37.71 7.83 -13.31
N ASP A 468 -37.78 6.93 -12.34
CA ASP A 468 -38.78 7.01 -11.28
C ASP A 468 -38.33 8.07 -10.26
N SER A 469 -39.24 8.78 -9.56
CA SER A 469 -38.81 9.65 -8.45
C SER A 469 -38.18 8.82 -7.31
N PRO A 470 -37.17 9.31 -6.58
CA PRO A 470 -36.49 8.59 -5.48
C PRO A 470 -37.44 7.86 -4.52
N TYR A 471 -37.04 6.66 -4.07
CA TYR A 471 -37.90 5.77 -3.27
C TYR A 471 -37.91 6.24 -1.84
N TYR A 472 -36.72 6.58 -1.36
CA TYR A 472 -36.51 7.16 -0.05
C TYR A 472 -36.75 8.67 -0.14
N SER A 473 -37.44 9.20 0.87
CA SER A 473 -37.73 10.62 0.96
C SER A 473 -36.57 11.36 1.65
N ASN A 474 -35.38 11.26 1.05
CA ASN A 474 -34.13 11.84 1.55
C ASN A 474 -34.03 13.35 1.23
N ALA A 475 -33.19 14.08 1.97
CA ALA A 475 -33.02 15.52 1.83
C ALA A 475 -31.53 15.91 1.98
N PRO A 476 -30.82 16.14 0.86
CA PRO A 476 -31.32 16.25 -0.51
C PRO A 476 -31.82 14.93 -1.10
N ALA A 477 -32.64 15.02 -2.15
CA ALA A 477 -33.13 13.82 -2.84
C ALA A 477 -31.97 13.05 -3.50
N ASP A 478 -32.04 11.72 -3.48
CA ASP A 478 -30.98 10.82 -3.96
C ASP A 478 -30.57 11.08 -5.41
N TYR A 479 -31.53 11.49 -6.24
CA TYR A 479 -31.31 11.98 -7.59
C TYR A 479 -32.52 12.77 -8.08
N GLN A 480 -32.36 13.43 -9.21
CA GLN A 480 -33.40 14.16 -9.92
C GLN A 480 -33.80 13.39 -11.18
N THR A 481 -35.05 13.57 -11.57
CA THR A 481 -35.60 13.04 -12.82
C THR A 481 -35.89 14.19 -13.78
N GLY A 482 -35.81 13.93 -15.08
CA GLY A 482 -36.09 14.94 -16.09
C GLY A 482 -35.08 14.85 -17.22
N LEU A 483 -35.33 15.59 -18.31
CA LEU A 483 -34.52 15.50 -19.52
C LEU A 483 -33.01 15.69 -19.26
N SER A 484 -32.65 16.65 -18.40
CA SER A 484 -31.25 16.96 -18.05
C SER A 484 -30.59 15.93 -17.12
N TYR A 485 -31.34 15.00 -16.57
CA TYR A 485 -30.87 13.97 -15.63
C TYR A 485 -31.09 12.56 -16.16
N ASP A 486 -31.66 12.44 -17.37
CA ASP A 486 -32.00 11.16 -17.96
C ASP A 486 -30.78 10.55 -18.65
N SER A 487 -30.28 9.45 -18.10
CA SER A 487 -29.19 8.67 -18.68
C SER A 487 -29.43 8.24 -20.14
N TYR A 488 -30.68 8.11 -20.60
CA TYR A 488 -30.97 7.77 -22.00
C TYR A 488 -31.11 8.99 -22.91
N TYR A 489 -31.09 10.21 -22.36
CA TYR A 489 -30.97 11.43 -23.13
C TYR A 489 -29.50 11.81 -23.27
N PHE A 490 -29.01 11.79 -24.51
CA PHE A 490 -27.62 12.11 -24.81
C PHE A 490 -27.56 13.58 -25.15
N ASP A 491 -27.02 14.37 -24.21
CA ASP A 491 -26.60 15.76 -24.43
C ASP A 491 -25.17 15.73 -24.97
N TYR A 492 -25.04 15.79 -26.30
CA TYR A 492 -23.76 15.55 -26.95
C TYR A 492 -22.84 16.77 -26.77
N PRO A 493 -21.53 16.57 -26.55
CA PRO A 493 -20.62 17.70 -26.44
C PRO A 493 -20.63 18.53 -27.72
N ALA A 494 -20.39 19.84 -27.63
CA ALA A 494 -20.41 20.75 -28.78
C ALA A 494 -19.40 20.38 -29.90
N SER A 495 -18.43 19.51 -29.61
CA SER A 495 -17.50 18.92 -30.59
C SER A 495 -18.12 17.81 -31.44
N SER A 496 -19.26 17.25 -31.02
CA SER A 496 -20.01 16.22 -31.73
C SER A 496 -20.82 16.80 -32.88
N SER A 497 -20.98 16.03 -33.96
CA SER A 497 -21.93 16.34 -35.05
C SER A 497 -23.36 15.90 -34.75
N ASN A 498 -23.58 15.16 -33.65
CA ASN A 498 -24.90 14.66 -33.26
C ASN A 498 -25.66 15.73 -32.48
N SER A 499 -26.96 15.86 -32.75
CA SER A 499 -27.87 16.65 -31.92
C SER A 499 -28.33 15.85 -30.71
N ASP A 500 -28.62 16.56 -29.63
CA ASP A 500 -29.16 15.96 -28.41
C ASP A 500 -30.45 15.19 -28.69
N GLN A 501 -30.53 13.97 -28.17
CA GLN A 501 -31.64 13.07 -28.44
C GLN A 501 -31.70 11.95 -27.43
N TYR A 502 -32.86 11.30 -27.35
CA TYR A 502 -32.96 10.01 -26.69
C TYR A 502 -32.25 8.93 -27.51
N VAL A 503 -31.50 8.08 -26.81
CA VAL A 503 -30.81 6.92 -27.38
C VAL A 503 -31.24 5.65 -26.64
N PRO A 504 -32.45 5.11 -26.91
CA PRO A 504 -33.00 3.96 -26.19
C PRO A 504 -32.16 2.68 -26.29
N CYS A 505 -31.33 2.55 -27.32
CA CYS A 505 -30.46 1.40 -27.53
C CYS A 505 -29.14 1.45 -26.73
N ALA A 506 -28.86 2.56 -26.04
CA ALA A 506 -27.71 2.65 -25.13
C ALA A 506 -27.83 1.61 -24.02
N LYS A 507 -26.77 0.82 -23.80
CA LYS A 507 -26.74 -0.16 -22.71
C LYS A 507 -26.44 0.54 -21.40
N SER A 508 -27.06 0.10 -20.31
CA SER A 508 -26.87 0.68 -18.99
C SER A 508 -26.24 -0.33 -18.03
N PHE A 509 -25.18 0.09 -17.37
CA PHE A 509 -24.37 -0.72 -16.46
C PHE A 509 -24.25 -0.03 -15.11
N ILE A 510 -24.30 -0.82 -14.04
CA ILE A 510 -23.90 -0.41 -12.70
C ILE A 510 -22.64 -1.19 -12.36
N LEU A 511 -21.52 -0.48 -12.22
CA LEU A 511 -20.27 -1.01 -11.68
C LEU A 511 -20.26 -0.75 -10.18
N PHE A 512 -20.52 -1.80 -9.40
CA PHE A 512 -20.76 -1.70 -7.96
C PHE A 512 -19.51 -2.11 -7.20
N LEU A 513 -18.73 -1.14 -6.74
CA LEU A 513 -17.46 -1.35 -6.04
C LEU A 513 -17.72 -1.37 -4.54
N THR A 514 -17.56 -2.53 -3.88
CA THR A 514 -17.79 -2.69 -2.43
C THR A 514 -16.67 -3.47 -1.72
N ASP A 515 -16.50 -3.22 -0.43
CA ASP A 515 -15.53 -3.93 0.42
C ASP A 515 -16.10 -5.10 1.20
N GLY A 516 -17.36 -5.49 0.99
CA GLY A 516 -17.89 -6.68 1.62
C GLY A 516 -19.38 -6.90 1.51
N GLU A 517 -19.89 -7.62 2.52
CA GLU A 517 -21.29 -8.00 2.66
C GLU A 517 -22.14 -6.80 3.12
N SER A 518 -23.45 -6.89 2.89
CA SER A 518 -24.39 -5.85 3.24
C SER A 518 -24.48 -5.59 4.75
N THR A 519 -24.76 -4.34 5.11
CA THR A 519 -25.17 -3.92 6.45
C THR A 519 -26.24 -2.84 6.32
N GLN A 520 -27.22 -2.86 7.23
CA GLN A 520 -28.39 -1.97 7.19
C GLN A 520 -29.08 -1.99 5.82
N ASP A 521 -29.53 -3.17 5.41
CA ASP A 521 -29.97 -3.41 4.03
C ASP A 521 -31.34 -4.11 4.02
N THR A 522 -32.34 -3.51 4.67
CA THR A 522 -33.64 -4.17 4.92
C THR A 522 -34.82 -3.51 4.23
N ASN A 523 -34.67 -2.27 3.76
CA ASN A 523 -35.74 -1.39 3.34
C ASN A 523 -35.93 -1.34 1.82
N ILE A 524 -36.08 -2.50 1.18
CA ILE A 524 -36.55 -2.59 -0.22
C ILE A 524 -38.04 -2.95 -0.29
N PRO A 525 -38.75 -2.70 -1.41
CA PRO A 525 -40.14 -3.08 -1.57
C PRO A 525 -40.39 -4.57 -1.31
N ALA A 526 -41.50 -4.88 -0.61
CA ALA A 526 -41.86 -6.26 -0.28
C ALA A 526 -42.03 -7.17 -1.51
N SER A 527 -42.41 -6.61 -2.67
CA SER A 527 -42.55 -7.36 -3.92
C SER A 527 -41.22 -7.79 -4.54
N ILE A 528 -40.10 -7.22 -4.10
CA ILE A 528 -38.76 -7.56 -4.59
C ILE A 528 -38.06 -8.53 -3.63
N LYS A 529 -38.41 -8.57 -2.34
CA LYS A 529 -37.83 -9.53 -1.38
C LYS A 529 -38.10 -10.97 -1.83
N GLY A 530 -37.05 -11.74 -2.10
CA GLY A 530 -37.13 -13.11 -2.63
C GLY A 530 -37.43 -13.21 -4.13
N TYR A 531 -37.30 -12.13 -4.91
CA TYR A 531 -37.52 -12.15 -6.36
C TYR A 531 -36.64 -13.18 -7.10
N SER A 532 -35.48 -13.50 -6.53
CA SER A 532 -34.53 -14.50 -7.06
C SER A 532 -34.59 -15.88 -6.38
N THR A 533 -35.68 -16.22 -5.67
CA THR A 533 -35.76 -17.44 -4.83
C THR A 533 -35.36 -18.75 -5.54
N GLY A 534 -35.55 -18.85 -6.85
CA GLY A 534 -35.16 -20.03 -7.65
C GLY A 534 -33.77 -19.99 -8.29
N TYR A 535 -33.01 -18.92 -8.07
CA TYR A 535 -31.84 -18.55 -8.88
C TYR A 535 -30.63 -18.17 -8.01
N ARG A 536 -30.17 -19.13 -7.19
CA ARG A 536 -28.99 -19.02 -6.31
C ARG A 536 -27.94 -20.03 -6.73
N PHE A 537 -26.92 -19.58 -7.45
CA PHE A 537 -25.92 -20.39 -8.14
C PHE A 537 -24.58 -20.47 -7.40
N ALA A 538 -24.23 -19.43 -6.64
CA ALA A 538 -23.03 -19.36 -5.82
C ALA A 538 -23.25 -19.88 -4.39
N GLY A 539 -24.50 -20.21 -4.03
CA GLY A 539 -24.85 -20.91 -2.80
C GLY A 539 -25.42 -20.02 -1.68
N THR A 540 -25.73 -18.74 -1.94
CA THR A 540 -26.42 -17.92 -0.95
C THR A 540 -27.85 -18.43 -0.75
N THR A 541 -28.17 -18.86 0.47
CA THR A 541 -29.52 -19.33 0.81
C THR A 541 -30.48 -18.14 0.82
N VAL A 542 -31.71 -18.32 0.34
CA VAL A 542 -32.73 -17.27 0.34
C VAL A 542 -33.05 -16.83 1.77
N GLY A 543 -33.01 -15.53 2.02
CA GLY A 543 -33.21 -14.95 3.35
C GLY A 543 -31.97 -15.02 4.24
N THR A 544 -30.78 -15.23 3.66
CA THR A 544 -29.51 -15.11 4.40
C THR A 544 -29.40 -13.70 4.97
N THR A 545 -29.10 -13.61 6.26
CA THR A 545 -28.82 -12.35 6.96
C THR A 545 -27.33 -12.25 7.29
N TYR A 546 -26.81 -11.03 7.24
CA TYR A 546 -25.43 -10.69 7.60
C TYR A 546 -25.42 -9.85 8.89
N SER A 547 -24.23 -9.47 9.35
CA SER A 547 -24.08 -8.61 10.53
C SER A 547 -24.81 -7.27 10.36
N SER A 548 -25.19 -6.64 11.47
CA SER A 548 -25.75 -5.28 11.47
C SER A 548 -26.92 -5.07 10.50
N ASN A 549 -27.88 -6.00 10.52
CA ASN A 549 -29.07 -5.97 9.66
C ASN A 549 -28.78 -6.07 8.14
N GLY A 550 -27.66 -6.68 7.76
CA GLY A 550 -27.42 -7.04 6.36
C GLY A 550 -28.31 -8.17 5.87
N THR A 551 -28.58 -8.20 4.57
CA THR A 551 -29.46 -9.18 3.92
C THR A 551 -28.92 -9.66 2.57
N ASP A 552 -29.58 -10.64 1.99
CA ASP A 552 -29.29 -11.16 0.65
C ASP A 552 -30.05 -10.46 -0.49
N TYR A 553 -30.74 -9.36 -0.17
CA TYR A 553 -31.69 -8.72 -1.08
C TYR A 553 -31.06 -8.11 -2.34
N MET A 554 -29.75 -7.86 -2.35
CA MET A 554 -29.05 -7.36 -3.55
C MET A 554 -29.22 -8.32 -4.73
N ILE A 555 -29.26 -9.64 -4.47
CA ILE A 555 -29.47 -10.66 -5.53
C ILE A 555 -30.85 -10.52 -6.15
N ASP A 556 -31.85 -10.21 -5.32
CA ASP A 556 -33.23 -10.04 -5.77
C ASP A 556 -33.40 -8.77 -6.62
N VAL A 557 -32.82 -7.65 -6.17
CA VAL A 557 -32.83 -6.38 -6.91
C VAL A 557 -32.08 -6.54 -8.23
N ALA A 558 -30.91 -7.21 -8.22
CA ALA A 558 -30.12 -7.48 -9.42
C ALA A 558 -30.92 -8.28 -10.45
N TYR A 559 -31.59 -9.35 -10.02
CA TYR A 559 -32.42 -10.16 -10.91
C TYR A 559 -33.62 -9.38 -11.45
N TRP A 560 -34.28 -8.58 -10.60
CA TRP A 560 -35.39 -7.71 -10.99
C TRP A 560 -34.98 -6.66 -12.03
N ALA A 561 -33.84 -6.00 -11.84
CA ALA A 561 -33.30 -5.00 -12.75
C ALA A 561 -32.93 -5.59 -14.12
N ARG A 562 -32.52 -6.86 -14.13
CA ARG A 562 -32.07 -7.55 -15.33
C ARG A 562 -33.21 -8.14 -16.17
N THR A 563 -34.33 -8.50 -15.55
CA THR A 563 -35.43 -9.26 -16.18
C THR A 563 -36.69 -8.45 -16.48
N ASN A 564 -36.78 -7.22 -15.98
CA ASN A 564 -37.89 -6.32 -16.26
C ASN A 564 -37.44 -5.14 -17.11
N ASP A 565 -38.40 -4.56 -17.83
CA ASP A 565 -38.19 -3.30 -18.52
C ASP A 565 -38.04 -2.16 -17.51
N MET A 566 -36.88 -1.50 -17.56
CA MET A 566 -36.55 -0.35 -16.75
C MET A 566 -37.15 0.93 -17.31
N ARG A 567 -37.71 0.96 -18.52
CA ARG A 567 -38.44 2.11 -19.05
C ARG A 567 -39.85 1.73 -19.50
N PRO A 568 -40.65 1.10 -18.62
CA PRO A 568 -41.90 0.47 -19.01
C PRO A 568 -42.95 1.50 -19.42
N GLY A 569 -43.76 1.15 -20.41
CA GLY A 569 -44.92 1.94 -20.81
C GLY A 569 -45.34 1.67 -22.25
N SER A 570 -46.13 2.58 -22.81
CA SER A 570 -46.69 2.45 -24.16
C SER A 570 -45.98 3.31 -25.21
N CYS A 571 -44.72 3.70 -24.97
CA CYS A 571 -43.93 4.45 -25.92
C CYS A 571 -43.71 3.60 -27.18
N THR A 572 -44.27 4.06 -28.31
CA THR A 572 -44.15 3.37 -29.62
C THR A 572 -43.11 4.03 -30.54
N THR A 573 -42.65 5.23 -30.19
CA THR A 573 -41.60 5.99 -30.88
C THR A 573 -40.64 6.59 -29.85
N THR A 574 -39.38 6.81 -30.25
CA THR A 574 -38.40 7.52 -29.42
C THR A 574 -38.94 8.93 -29.06
N PRO A 575 -39.01 9.29 -27.76
CA PRO A 575 -39.51 10.59 -27.34
C PRO A 575 -38.63 11.75 -27.83
N THR A 576 -39.21 12.95 -27.98
CA THR A 576 -38.47 14.19 -28.27
C THR A 576 -38.54 15.20 -27.12
N SER A 577 -39.24 14.84 -26.05
CA SER A 577 -39.37 15.59 -24.79
C SER A 577 -39.34 14.59 -23.64
N PHE A 578 -39.19 15.07 -22.40
CA PHE A 578 -39.16 14.19 -21.23
C PHE A 578 -40.34 13.20 -21.20
N GLN A 579 -40.03 11.91 -21.21
CA GLN A 579 -40.97 10.81 -21.03
C GLN A 579 -40.29 9.68 -20.27
N GLN A 580 -41.01 9.10 -19.31
CA GLN A 580 -40.47 7.99 -18.52
C GLN A 580 -40.40 6.68 -19.31
N CYS A 581 -41.31 6.39 -20.24
CA CYS A 581 -41.17 5.19 -21.06
C CYS A 581 -40.18 5.39 -22.22
N LEU A 582 -39.58 4.31 -22.71
CA LEU A 582 -38.81 4.28 -23.96
C LEU A 582 -39.29 3.12 -24.84
N THR A 583 -38.91 3.15 -26.12
CA THR A 583 -39.18 2.03 -27.03
C THR A 583 -38.22 0.88 -26.79
N GLY A 584 -38.76 -0.34 -26.77
CA GLY A 584 -37.98 -1.55 -26.51
C GLY A 584 -37.94 -1.88 -25.03
N THR A 585 -37.03 -2.77 -24.65
CA THR A 585 -36.80 -3.14 -23.25
C THR A 585 -35.44 -2.63 -22.83
N GLN A 586 -35.41 -1.91 -21.72
CA GLN A 586 -34.21 -1.32 -21.16
C GLN A 586 -33.83 -2.13 -19.94
N ASN A 587 -32.70 -2.82 -19.99
CA ASN A 587 -32.18 -3.57 -18.86
C ASN A 587 -31.03 -2.80 -18.23
N VAL A 588 -30.93 -2.86 -16.90
CA VAL A 588 -29.76 -2.38 -16.16
C VAL A 588 -28.94 -3.60 -15.75
N ILE A 589 -27.67 -3.64 -16.15
CA ILE A 589 -26.78 -4.78 -15.95
C ILE A 589 -25.84 -4.48 -14.78
N LEU A 590 -25.76 -5.38 -13.82
CA LEU A 590 -24.94 -5.23 -12.62
C LEU A 590 -23.59 -5.94 -12.76
N TYR A 591 -22.52 -5.23 -12.40
CA TYR A 591 -21.18 -5.78 -12.21
C TYR A 591 -20.68 -5.43 -10.80
N PRO A 592 -20.86 -6.32 -9.80
CA PRO A 592 -20.30 -6.09 -8.48
C PRO A 592 -18.82 -6.50 -8.44
N VAL A 593 -18.00 -5.71 -7.75
CA VAL A 593 -16.58 -5.95 -7.53
C VAL A 593 -16.32 -5.94 -6.03
N PHE A 594 -15.84 -7.08 -5.51
CA PHE A 594 -15.38 -7.20 -4.14
C PHE A 594 -13.91 -6.73 -4.05
N MET A 595 -13.70 -5.47 -3.66
CA MET A 595 -12.39 -4.81 -3.78
C MET A 595 -11.31 -5.32 -2.81
N PHE A 596 -11.70 -5.79 -1.62
CA PHE A 596 -10.77 -6.08 -0.50
C PHE A 596 -11.00 -7.45 0.14
N GLY A 597 -11.64 -8.37 -0.56
CA GLY A 597 -11.88 -9.72 -0.05
C GLY A 597 -12.12 -10.73 -1.16
N THR A 598 -12.49 -11.95 -0.75
CA THR A 598 -12.72 -13.06 -1.67
C THR A 598 -13.91 -13.89 -1.21
N GLY A 599 -14.53 -14.62 -2.15
CA GLY A 599 -15.47 -15.68 -1.80
C GLY A 599 -16.86 -15.24 -1.32
N SER A 600 -17.23 -13.96 -1.40
CA SER A 600 -18.61 -13.52 -1.10
C SER A 600 -19.60 -14.24 -2.01
N THR A 601 -20.44 -15.09 -1.42
CA THR A 601 -21.50 -15.77 -2.17
C THR A 601 -22.58 -14.78 -2.59
N LEU A 602 -22.83 -13.73 -1.79
CA LEU A 602 -23.80 -12.68 -2.07
C LEU A 602 -23.49 -11.97 -3.39
N LEU A 603 -22.26 -11.44 -3.49
CA LEU A 603 -21.82 -10.68 -4.65
C LEU A 603 -21.70 -11.56 -5.89
N LYS A 604 -21.27 -12.82 -5.73
CA LYS A 604 -21.24 -13.79 -6.83
C LYS A 604 -22.65 -14.09 -7.35
N ASP A 605 -23.61 -14.36 -6.47
CA ASP A 605 -24.99 -14.60 -6.88
C ASP A 605 -25.60 -13.37 -7.55
N ALA A 606 -25.38 -12.17 -7.00
CA ALA A 606 -25.86 -10.92 -7.59
C ALA A 606 -25.22 -10.65 -8.97
N ALA A 607 -23.93 -10.99 -9.16
CA ALA A 607 -23.26 -10.90 -10.45
C ALA A 607 -23.91 -11.84 -11.48
N ILE A 608 -24.21 -13.09 -11.10
CA ILE A 608 -24.81 -14.08 -11.99
C ILE A 608 -26.23 -13.65 -12.37
N THR A 609 -27.06 -13.27 -11.40
CA THR A 609 -28.46 -12.92 -11.65
C THR A 609 -28.65 -11.54 -12.27
N GLY A 610 -27.72 -10.60 -12.03
CA GLY A 610 -27.77 -9.24 -12.61
C GLY A 610 -26.99 -9.08 -13.91
N GLY A 611 -26.05 -9.98 -14.22
CA GLY A 611 -25.09 -9.85 -15.32
C GLY A 611 -25.30 -10.79 -16.51
N PHE A 612 -26.20 -11.78 -16.41
CA PHE A 612 -26.29 -12.84 -17.41
C PHE A 612 -26.70 -12.34 -18.80
N LYS A 613 -26.25 -13.05 -19.85
CA LYS A 613 -26.80 -12.91 -21.20
C LYS A 613 -27.90 -13.95 -21.36
N ASP A 614 -29.08 -13.49 -21.78
CA ASP A 614 -30.21 -14.35 -22.09
C ASP A 614 -30.10 -14.78 -23.56
N MET A 615 -29.69 -16.03 -23.80
CA MET A 615 -29.45 -16.58 -25.13
C MET A 615 -30.68 -17.27 -25.70
N ASN A 616 -31.64 -17.69 -24.88
CA ASN A 616 -32.84 -18.43 -25.30
C ASN A 616 -34.16 -17.69 -24.99
N SER A 617 -34.08 -16.44 -24.53
CA SER A 617 -35.22 -15.57 -24.22
C SER A 617 -36.11 -16.10 -23.09
N ASN A 618 -35.54 -16.83 -22.13
CA ASN A 618 -36.28 -17.34 -20.96
C ASN A 618 -36.14 -16.45 -19.71
N ASN A 619 -35.41 -15.34 -19.80
CA ASN A 619 -35.04 -14.45 -18.70
C ASN A 619 -34.26 -15.13 -17.56
N LEU A 620 -33.54 -16.22 -17.85
CA LEU A 620 -32.74 -16.97 -16.88
C LEU A 620 -31.24 -16.90 -17.23
N PRO A 621 -30.36 -17.04 -16.23
CA PRO A 621 -28.95 -17.26 -16.49
C PRO A 621 -28.72 -18.55 -17.28
N ASP A 622 -28.28 -18.41 -18.54
CA ASP A 622 -27.89 -19.53 -19.38
C ASP A 622 -26.49 -20.04 -19.00
N CYS A 623 -26.42 -20.82 -17.93
CA CYS A 623 -25.18 -21.45 -17.45
C CYS A 623 -24.78 -22.61 -18.38
N SER A 624 -24.00 -22.34 -19.44
CA SER A 624 -23.30 -23.39 -20.20
C SER A 624 -22.11 -23.98 -19.45
N THR A 625 -21.76 -23.40 -18.30
CA THR A 625 -20.71 -23.85 -17.40
C THR A 625 -21.24 -23.85 -15.98
N THR A 626 -20.88 -24.87 -15.20
CA THR A 626 -20.98 -24.81 -13.73
C THR A 626 -20.17 -23.59 -13.29
N PRO A 627 -20.72 -22.62 -12.54
CA PRO A 627 -19.94 -21.49 -12.05
C PRO A 627 -18.88 -22.04 -11.10
N ALA A 628 -17.67 -22.21 -11.62
CA ALA A 628 -16.49 -22.56 -10.83
C ALA A 628 -15.65 -21.29 -10.74
N GLU A 629 -15.47 -20.85 -9.49
CA GLU A 629 -14.63 -19.74 -9.00
C GLU A 629 -15.31 -18.38 -8.88
#